data_AF-A0A1H2CRB8-F1
#
_entry.id   AF-A0A1H2CRB8-F1
#
_cell.length_a   1.000
_cell.length_b   1.000
_cell.length_c   1.000
_cell.angle_alpha   90.00
_cell.angle_beta   90.00
_cell.angle_gamma   90.00
#
_symmetry.space_group_name_H-M   'P 1'
#
loop_
_entity.id
_entity.type
_entity.pdbx_description
1 polymer ?
#
loop_
_entity_poly.entity_id
_entity_poly.type
_entity_poly.pdbx_seq_one_letter_code
_entity_poly.pdbx_strand_id
1 'polypeptide(L)'
;MSRFPKPIRFAVLLAGSTALIGIAAPAQAASTGSASVYATTKVQYQAATGKQNRVTITRSGNTITIDDTVTIKAGKGCKPVKGDKTQVRCTPGKAPTRIRVYSYDRNDVVTNNTDVPSTVDGGTGNDRLLGGSRADQLTGGAGTDRLFGLGGSDRLSGDAGSDLLNGGAGNDILHGWTGNDVLYGETGNDDLFGEAGNDRIHGGAGDDTLLGYAGRDKLYGDAGTDRLFGDENDQNVSADILMGGSGVDWVLYDYMKSVRVDLDGQSGDDGRPGEGDTVGADVENLYGGFGNDVLIGNASSNYIHGDVGNDIIYGLGGNDELFGSTGKDKLYGGTGDDLLEGDEEPGGSDRLDGGPNSPAGDTCNAYAGDVRVGCEK
;
A
#
# COMPACT_ATOMS: atom_id res chain seq x y z
N MET A 1 -45.99 77.21 -22.66
CA MET A 1 -45.71 75.80 -23.05
C MET A 1 -44.84 75.18 -21.97
N SER A 2 -45.42 74.50 -20.99
CA SER A 2 -44.70 73.80 -19.93
C SER A 2 -45.39 72.46 -19.68
N ARG A 3 -44.62 71.40 -19.88
CA ARG A 3 -45.02 69.99 -19.95
C ARG A 3 -45.30 69.41 -18.56
N PHE A 4 -46.36 68.62 -18.46
CA PHE A 4 -46.52 67.56 -17.46
C PHE A 4 -47.26 66.37 -18.11
N PRO A 5 -46.80 65.11 -17.93
CA PRO A 5 -47.53 63.93 -18.36
C PRO A 5 -48.37 63.33 -17.22
N LYS A 6 -49.47 62.66 -17.57
CA LYS A 6 -50.24 61.69 -16.75
C LYS A 6 -50.90 60.68 -17.70
N PRO A 7 -51.35 59.50 -17.25
CA PRO A 7 -50.74 58.54 -16.33
C PRO A 7 -50.74 57.10 -16.93
N ILE A 8 -50.02 56.18 -16.29
CA ILE A 8 -50.03 54.73 -16.60
C ILE A 8 -50.99 54.00 -15.65
N ARG A 9 -51.82 53.08 -16.17
CA ARG A 9 -52.42 51.96 -15.42
C ARG A 9 -52.50 50.68 -16.28
N PHE A 10 -51.85 49.63 -15.74
CA PHE A 10 -52.09 48.18 -15.77
C PHE A 10 -52.72 47.49 -17.00
N ALA A 11 -52.00 46.49 -17.55
CA ALA A 11 -52.46 45.10 -17.66
C ALA A 11 -51.28 44.14 -17.92
N VAL A 12 -51.46 42.93 -17.40
CA VAL A 12 -50.52 41.81 -17.25
C VAL A 12 -50.13 41.16 -18.58
N LEU A 13 -48.87 40.74 -18.72
CA LEU A 13 -48.48 39.66 -19.63
C LEU A 13 -47.44 38.76 -18.93
N LEU A 14 -47.76 37.47 -18.80
CA LEU A 14 -46.86 36.42 -18.32
C LEU A 14 -45.73 36.19 -19.35
N ALA A 15 -44.49 36.12 -18.87
CA ALA A 15 -43.44 35.31 -19.49
C ALA A 15 -42.50 34.83 -18.38
N GLY A 16 -42.35 33.50 -18.27
CA GLY A 16 -41.57 32.85 -17.24
C GLY A 16 -40.08 33.14 -17.37
N SER A 17 -39.45 33.48 -16.23
CA SER A 17 -38.01 33.60 -16.08
C SER A 17 -37.53 32.46 -15.18
N THR A 18 -37.13 31.35 -15.82
CA THR A 18 -36.22 30.38 -15.20
C THR A 18 -34.87 31.05 -15.01
N ALA A 19 -34.53 31.38 -13.77
CA ALA A 19 -33.18 31.76 -13.39
C ALA A 19 -32.25 30.57 -13.62
N LEU A 20 -31.38 30.65 -14.62
CA LEU A 20 -30.19 29.80 -14.67
C LEU A 20 -29.29 30.25 -13.52
N ILE A 21 -29.21 29.41 -12.50
CA ILE A 21 -28.11 29.40 -11.54
C ILE A 21 -26.87 29.06 -12.37
N GLY A 22 -26.03 30.07 -12.63
CA GLY A 22 -24.70 29.87 -13.19
C GLY A 22 -23.84 29.19 -12.14
N ILE A 23 -23.90 27.86 -12.10
CA ILE A 23 -22.82 27.04 -11.57
C ILE A 23 -21.60 27.36 -12.43
N ALA A 24 -20.66 28.10 -11.86
CA ALA A 24 -19.34 28.25 -12.45
C ALA A 24 -18.78 26.84 -12.64
N ALA A 25 -18.52 26.47 -13.89
CA ALA A 25 -17.80 25.26 -14.23
C ALA A 25 -16.43 25.28 -13.50
N PRO A 26 -15.92 24.13 -13.04
CA PRO A 26 -14.57 24.07 -12.50
C PRO A 26 -13.59 24.62 -13.54
N ALA A 27 -12.60 25.36 -13.04
CA ALA A 27 -11.60 26.05 -13.84
C ALA A 27 -10.98 25.13 -14.90
N GLN A 28 -10.81 25.69 -16.11
CA GLN A 28 -10.25 25.04 -17.28
C GLN A 28 -8.97 24.28 -16.95
N ALA A 29 -8.93 23.02 -17.38
CA ALA A 29 -7.74 22.18 -17.42
C ALA A 29 -6.58 22.96 -18.05
N ALA A 30 -5.50 23.13 -17.27
CA ALA A 30 -4.23 23.60 -17.80
C ALA A 30 -3.72 22.57 -18.82
N SER A 31 -3.10 23.05 -19.90
CA SER A 31 -2.66 22.25 -21.05
C SER A 31 -1.87 21.00 -20.63
N THR A 32 -2.43 19.81 -20.89
CA THR A 32 -1.89 18.49 -20.56
C THR A 32 -0.81 18.06 -21.55
N GLY A 33 0.36 17.68 -21.04
CA GLY A 33 1.29 16.85 -21.78
C GLY A 33 0.77 15.40 -21.83
N SER A 34 0.89 14.72 -22.96
CA SER A 34 0.49 13.29 -23.05
C SER A 34 1.51 12.51 -23.87
N ALA A 35 1.98 11.37 -23.35
CA ALA A 35 2.83 10.43 -24.07
C ALA A 35 2.18 9.04 -24.14
N SER A 36 1.93 8.53 -25.35
CA SER A 36 1.39 7.18 -25.56
C SER A 36 2.32 6.37 -26.47
N VAL A 37 2.66 5.15 -26.04
CA VAL A 37 3.45 4.19 -26.84
C VAL A 37 2.55 3.03 -27.27
N TYR A 38 2.55 2.71 -28.57
CA TYR A 38 1.71 1.64 -29.15
C TYR A 38 2.57 0.45 -29.63
N ALA A 39 1.97 -0.76 -29.61
CA ALA A 39 2.57 -2.03 -30.04
C ALA A 39 3.28 -2.00 -31.41
N THR A 40 2.88 -1.11 -32.33
CA THR A 40 3.57 -0.91 -33.62
C THR A 40 4.65 0.17 -33.58
N THR A 41 5.33 0.40 -32.45
CA THR A 41 6.48 1.33 -32.30
C THR A 41 6.17 2.81 -32.58
N LYS A 42 4.90 3.19 -32.52
CA LYS A 42 4.47 4.59 -32.66
C LYS A 42 4.46 5.23 -31.28
N VAL A 43 5.11 6.38 -31.15
CA VAL A 43 4.95 7.27 -30.01
C VAL A 43 4.09 8.43 -30.48
N GLN A 44 3.05 8.79 -29.74
CA GLN A 44 2.36 10.07 -29.89
C GLN A 44 2.66 10.91 -28.65
N TYR A 45 3.13 12.14 -28.88
CA TYR A 45 3.45 13.08 -27.83
C TYR A 45 2.77 14.41 -28.15
N GLN A 46 2.12 15.02 -27.16
CA GLN A 46 1.59 16.37 -27.24
C GLN A 46 2.27 17.21 -26.15
N ALA A 47 3.00 18.24 -26.54
CA ALA A 47 3.62 19.18 -25.61
C ALA A 47 2.61 20.21 -25.08
N ALA A 48 2.69 20.53 -23.80
CA ALA A 48 2.06 21.72 -23.25
C ALA A 48 2.84 22.99 -23.64
N THR A 49 2.18 24.14 -23.75
CA THR A 49 2.88 25.41 -24.06
C THR A 49 3.86 25.78 -22.94
N GLY A 50 5.16 25.79 -23.26
CA GLY A 50 6.19 26.49 -22.50
C GLY A 50 7.31 25.67 -21.86
N LYS A 51 7.24 24.33 -21.74
CA LYS A 51 8.29 23.46 -21.13
C LYS A 51 8.21 21.98 -21.60
N GLN A 52 9.20 21.17 -21.20
CA GLN A 52 9.81 20.01 -21.91
C GLN A 52 9.50 18.66 -21.26
N ASN A 53 9.14 17.61 -22.03
CA ASN A 53 9.05 16.22 -21.55
C ASN A 53 10.05 15.33 -22.32
N ARG A 54 10.58 14.27 -21.69
CA ARG A 54 11.60 13.39 -22.28
C ARG A 54 11.14 11.92 -22.39
N VAL A 55 10.88 11.40 -23.58
CA VAL A 55 10.54 9.98 -23.83
C VAL A 55 11.70 9.22 -24.46
N THR A 56 12.34 8.32 -23.73
CA THR A 56 13.51 7.54 -24.16
C THR A 56 13.23 6.05 -24.43
N ILE A 57 13.13 5.60 -25.69
CA ILE A 57 12.96 4.18 -26.06
C ILE A 57 14.31 3.50 -26.30
N THR A 58 14.63 2.41 -25.60
CA THR A 58 15.91 1.70 -25.74
C THR A 58 15.77 0.42 -26.60
N ARG A 59 16.54 0.35 -27.69
CA ARG A 59 16.89 -0.86 -28.48
C ARG A 59 17.97 -1.62 -27.74
N SER A 60 18.12 -2.93 -27.97
CA SER A 60 19.32 -3.73 -27.65
C SER A 60 20.64 -2.91 -27.74
N GLY A 61 21.03 -2.23 -26.66
CA GLY A 61 22.17 -1.30 -26.57
C GLY A 61 22.11 0.04 -27.33
N ASN A 62 20.96 0.57 -27.78
CA ASN A 62 20.89 1.90 -28.42
C ASN A 62 19.62 2.70 -28.06
N THR A 63 19.79 3.95 -27.67
CA THR A 63 18.79 4.80 -27.01
C THR A 63 18.13 5.80 -27.99
N ILE A 64 16.79 5.85 -28.06
CA ILE A 64 16.01 6.90 -28.75
C ILE A 64 15.45 7.83 -27.69
N THR A 65 16.14 8.92 -27.40
CA THR A 65 15.63 10.01 -26.54
C THR A 65 14.80 10.98 -27.37
N ILE A 66 13.52 11.13 -27.07
CA ILE A 66 12.67 12.25 -27.46
C ILE A 66 12.85 13.27 -26.33
N ASP A 67 13.49 14.40 -26.59
CA ASP A 67 13.77 15.47 -25.64
C ASP A 67 13.35 16.76 -26.33
N ASP A 68 12.44 17.52 -25.72
CA ASP A 68 11.88 18.75 -26.30
C ASP A 68 12.86 19.95 -26.27
N THR A 69 14.10 19.81 -25.75
CA THR A 69 15.16 20.82 -25.99
C THR A 69 15.97 20.58 -27.24
N VAL A 70 15.93 19.38 -27.80
CA VAL A 70 16.51 19.16 -29.11
C VAL A 70 15.33 19.15 -30.05
N THR A 71 15.20 20.21 -30.86
CA THR A 71 14.52 20.13 -32.16
C THR A 71 14.65 18.71 -32.62
N ILE A 72 13.58 17.91 -32.68
CA ILE A 72 13.70 16.49 -33.01
C ILE A 72 14.34 16.46 -34.40
N LYS A 73 15.68 16.37 -34.43
CA LYS A 73 16.45 16.26 -35.65
C LYS A 73 16.04 14.90 -36.09
N ALA A 74 15.25 14.83 -37.15
CA ALA A 74 14.85 13.58 -37.77
C ALA A 74 16.11 12.72 -37.95
N GLY A 75 16.36 11.83 -36.99
CA GLY A 75 17.30 10.75 -37.14
C GLY A 75 16.70 9.76 -38.14
N LYS A 76 17.49 8.78 -38.58
CA LYS A 76 16.96 7.71 -39.44
C LYS A 76 15.83 6.97 -38.69
N GLY A 77 14.57 7.28 -39.04
CA GLY A 77 13.38 6.55 -38.56
C GLY A 77 12.24 7.40 -37.98
N CYS A 78 12.42 8.71 -37.71
CA CYS A 78 11.36 9.56 -37.15
C CYS A 78 10.93 10.67 -38.11
N LYS A 79 9.61 10.88 -38.27
CA LYS A 79 9.01 11.90 -39.14
C LYS A 79 7.93 12.69 -38.38
N PRO A 80 7.85 14.02 -38.54
CA PRO A 80 6.73 14.80 -38.02
C PRO A 80 5.38 14.27 -38.52
N VAL A 81 4.34 14.33 -37.69
CA VAL A 81 2.98 13.96 -38.11
C VAL A 81 2.42 15.06 -39.02
N LYS A 82 1.88 14.67 -40.18
CA LYS A 82 1.31 15.63 -41.12
C LYS A 82 0.09 16.30 -40.50
N GLY A 83 0.15 17.63 -40.32
CA GLY A 83 -0.94 18.44 -39.77
C GLY A 83 -0.81 18.75 -38.28
N ASP A 84 0.12 18.09 -37.57
CA ASP A 84 0.37 18.35 -36.16
C ASP A 84 1.88 18.44 -35.92
N LYS A 85 2.36 19.67 -35.70
CA LYS A 85 3.79 19.97 -35.50
C LYS A 85 4.28 19.59 -34.10
N THR A 86 3.38 19.26 -33.19
CA THR A 86 3.72 18.84 -31.82
C THR A 86 3.98 17.34 -31.72
N GLN A 87 3.56 16.56 -32.73
CA GLN A 87 3.72 15.12 -32.78
C GLN A 87 4.84 14.67 -33.73
N VAL A 88 5.62 13.69 -33.29
CA VAL A 88 6.57 12.95 -34.14
C VAL A 88 6.23 11.47 -34.15
N ARG A 89 6.15 10.88 -35.35
CA ARG A 89 6.01 9.44 -35.54
C ARG A 89 7.37 8.82 -35.81
N CYS A 90 7.81 7.95 -34.91
CA CYS A 90 8.97 7.10 -35.14
C CYS A 90 8.55 5.73 -35.68
N THR A 91 9.39 5.13 -36.53
CA THR A 91 9.28 3.75 -37.00
C THR A 91 10.69 3.16 -36.97
N PRO A 92 11.09 2.50 -35.88
CA PRO A 92 12.38 1.86 -35.74
C PRO A 92 12.47 0.62 -36.64
N GLY A 93 13.68 0.29 -37.07
CA GLY A 93 13.95 -0.89 -37.91
C GLY A 93 13.99 -2.23 -37.16
N LYS A 94 13.83 -2.22 -35.83
CA LYS A 94 13.74 -3.39 -34.94
C LYS A 94 12.74 -3.09 -33.81
N ALA A 95 12.15 -4.14 -33.23
CA ALA A 95 11.27 -3.99 -32.08
C ALA A 95 12.04 -3.38 -30.87
N PRO A 96 11.42 -2.45 -30.13
CA PRO A 96 11.97 -1.90 -28.90
C PRO A 96 12.00 -2.98 -27.81
N THR A 97 12.86 -2.78 -26.79
CA THR A 97 12.96 -3.71 -25.66
C THR A 97 12.71 -3.04 -24.31
N ARG A 98 12.70 -1.70 -24.25
CA ARG A 98 12.33 -0.92 -23.06
C ARG A 98 11.91 0.50 -23.42
N ILE A 99 10.99 1.06 -22.65
CA ILE A 99 10.56 2.47 -22.67
C ILE A 99 11.14 3.19 -21.44
N ARG A 100 11.46 4.47 -21.57
CA ARG A 100 11.71 5.35 -20.43
C ARG A 100 11.02 6.67 -20.66
N VAL A 101 10.50 7.33 -19.65
CA VAL A 101 9.85 8.64 -19.74
C VAL A 101 10.26 9.45 -18.51
N TYR A 102 10.62 10.71 -18.71
CA TYR A 102 10.84 11.70 -17.65
C TYR A 102 9.97 12.91 -17.98
N SER A 103 8.94 13.08 -17.18
CA SER A 103 8.16 14.29 -17.02
C SER A 103 8.84 15.13 -15.94
N TYR A 104 8.81 16.45 -16.08
CA TYR A 104 9.54 17.36 -15.19
C TYR A 104 8.61 18.31 -14.46
N ASP A 105 7.56 18.80 -15.12
CA ASP A 105 6.59 19.68 -14.48
C ASP A 105 5.15 19.59 -15.01
N ARG A 106 4.22 19.89 -14.10
CA ARG A 106 2.76 19.86 -14.26
C ARG A 106 2.20 18.44 -14.36
N ASN A 107 0.88 18.37 -14.33
CA ASN A 107 0.12 17.14 -14.48
C ASN A 107 0.30 16.54 -15.88
N ASP A 108 0.94 15.38 -15.92
CA ASP A 108 1.22 14.60 -17.11
C ASP A 108 0.49 13.26 -17.11
N VAL A 109 0.28 12.71 -18.31
CA VAL A 109 -0.27 11.36 -18.49
C VAL A 109 0.67 10.54 -19.36
N VAL A 110 1.15 9.43 -18.79
CA VAL A 110 2.00 8.45 -19.47
C VAL A 110 1.25 7.11 -19.54
N THR A 111 1.24 6.48 -20.71
CA THR A 111 0.61 5.15 -20.87
C THR A 111 1.44 4.23 -21.76
N ASN A 112 1.81 3.07 -21.20
CA ASN A 112 2.51 2.00 -21.91
C ASN A 112 1.52 0.96 -22.46
N ASN A 113 1.03 1.15 -23.69
CA ASN A 113 0.17 0.17 -24.37
C ASN A 113 0.98 -0.88 -25.15
N THR A 114 2.08 -1.36 -24.56
CA THR A 114 2.98 -2.32 -25.21
C THR A 114 3.33 -3.48 -24.30
N ASP A 115 3.95 -4.51 -24.86
CA ASP A 115 4.46 -5.68 -24.17
C ASP A 115 5.94 -5.55 -23.76
N VAL A 116 6.45 -4.31 -23.67
CA VAL A 116 7.82 -4.01 -23.23
C VAL A 116 7.81 -3.25 -21.91
N PRO A 117 8.82 -3.47 -21.04
CA PRO A 117 8.92 -2.76 -19.77
C PRO A 117 9.18 -1.27 -19.97
N SER A 118 8.77 -0.47 -19.00
CA SER A 118 8.89 0.98 -18.96
C SER A 118 9.55 1.47 -17.65
N THR A 119 10.21 2.62 -17.72
CA THR A 119 10.69 3.36 -16.55
C THR A 119 10.17 4.79 -16.67
N VAL A 120 9.25 5.21 -15.81
CA VAL A 120 8.57 6.49 -15.91
C VAL A 120 8.83 7.28 -14.64
N ASP A 121 9.16 8.55 -14.79
CA ASP A 121 9.31 9.54 -13.71
C ASP A 121 8.38 10.71 -14.06
N GLY A 122 7.40 10.99 -13.21
CA GLY A 122 6.40 12.06 -13.37
C GLY A 122 6.95 13.46 -13.06
N GLY A 123 7.90 13.53 -12.14
CA GLY A 123 8.57 14.77 -11.78
C GLY A 123 7.75 15.61 -10.79
N THR A 124 7.07 16.66 -11.25
CA THR A 124 6.25 17.52 -10.38
C THR A 124 4.88 17.75 -10.98
N GLY A 125 3.85 17.85 -10.16
CA GLY A 125 2.47 17.94 -10.62
C GLY A 125 1.70 16.68 -10.25
N ASN A 126 0.41 16.63 -10.61
CA ASN A 126 -0.44 15.48 -10.32
C ASN A 126 -0.53 14.59 -11.57
N ASP A 127 0.25 13.53 -11.58
CA ASP A 127 0.52 12.70 -12.73
C ASP A 127 -0.34 11.44 -12.75
N ARG A 128 -0.51 10.88 -13.96
CA ARG A 128 -1.14 9.58 -14.16
C ARG A 128 -0.23 8.70 -15.01
N LEU A 129 0.37 7.70 -14.37
CA LEU A 129 1.36 6.82 -14.97
C LEU A 129 0.78 5.41 -15.08
N LEU A 130 0.70 4.89 -16.31
CA LEU A 130 0.23 3.53 -16.58
C LEU A 130 1.37 2.72 -17.20
N GLY A 131 1.75 1.65 -16.50
CA GLY A 131 2.56 0.56 -17.00
C GLY A 131 1.87 -0.25 -18.09
N GLY A 132 2.38 -1.44 -18.34
CA GLY A 132 1.97 -2.39 -19.37
C GLY A 132 1.90 -3.79 -18.78
N SER A 133 2.18 -4.81 -19.60
CA SER A 133 2.07 -6.22 -19.16
C SER A 133 3.42 -6.84 -18.76
N ARG A 134 4.40 -6.00 -18.40
CA ARG A 134 5.77 -6.40 -18.05
C ARG A 134 6.22 -5.57 -16.87
N ALA A 135 7.19 -6.10 -16.11
CA ALA A 135 7.89 -5.40 -15.05
C ALA A 135 8.29 -3.95 -15.40
N ASP A 136 7.55 -3.00 -14.84
CA ASP A 136 7.66 -1.56 -14.99
C ASP A 136 8.27 -0.91 -13.75
N GLN A 137 8.77 0.31 -13.91
CA GLN A 137 9.25 1.15 -12.82
C GLN A 137 8.59 2.51 -12.96
N LEU A 138 7.74 2.90 -12.01
CA LEU A 138 6.97 4.14 -12.08
C LEU A 138 7.26 4.98 -10.83
N THR A 139 7.62 6.24 -11.02
CA THR A 139 7.85 7.22 -9.95
C THR A 139 6.94 8.41 -10.21
N GLY A 140 6.06 8.75 -9.26
CA GLY A 140 5.16 9.90 -9.33
C GLY A 140 5.94 11.20 -9.19
N GLY A 141 6.63 11.35 -8.06
CA GLY A 141 7.43 12.52 -7.76
C GLY A 141 6.68 13.44 -6.80
N ALA A 142 6.66 14.75 -7.05
CA ALA A 142 5.95 15.68 -6.17
C ALA A 142 4.55 15.98 -6.68
N GLY A 143 3.51 15.66 -5.93
CA GLY A 143 2.12 15.97 -6.24
C GLY A 143 1.18 14.87 -5.78
N THR A 144 -0.06 14.88 -6.26
CA THR A 144 -1.03 13.82 -5.98
C THR A 144 -1.15 12.96 -7.23
N ASP A 145 -0.42 11.85 -7.24
CA ASP A 145 -0.17 11.02 -8.40
C ASP A 145 -1.05 9.77 -8.41
N ARG A 146 -1.19 9.17 -9.60
CA ARG A 146 -1.86 7.89 -9.79
C ARG A 146 -1.02 6.96 -10.64
N LEU A 147 -0.48 5.92 -10.03
CA LEU A 147 0.41 4.94 -10.64
C LEU A 147 -0.31 3.60 -10.76
N PHE A 148 -0.25 2.97 -11.93
CA PHE A 148 -0.82 1.65 -12.20
C PHE A 148 0.22 0.79 -12.91
N GLY A 149 0.71 -0.27 -12.25
CA GLY A 149 1.65 -1.24 -12.84
C GLY A 149 0.99 -2.11 -13.91
N LEU A 150 -0.23 -2.56 -13.62
CA LEU A 150 -1.09 -3.44 -14.41
C LEU A 150 -0.67 -4.90 -14.38
N GLY A 151 0.46 -5.27 -14.97
CA GLY A 151 0.89 -6.66 -14.90
C GLY A 151 2.37 -6.85 -15.13
N GLY A 152 2.93 -7.89 -14.52
CA GLY A 152 4.36 -8.01 -14.32
C GLY A 152 4.70 -7.74 -12.86
N SER A 153 5.97 -7.90 -12.50
CA SER A 153 6.47 -7.53 -11.18
C SER A 153 7.05 -6.12 -11.24
N ASP A 154 6.27 -5.17 -10.77
CA ASP A 154 6.46 -3.75 -10.93
C ASP A 154 7.10 -3.11 -9.69
N ARG A 155 7.64 -1.91 -9.87
CA ARG A 155 8.11 -1.05 -8.77
C ARG A 155 7.46 0.31 -8.90
N LEU A 156 6.66 0.69 -7.91
CA LEU A 156 5.93 1.95 -7.88
C LEU A 156 6.41 2.79 -6.69
N SER A 157 6.58 4.10 -6.91
CA SER A 157 7.02 5.07 -5.91
C SER A 157 6.15 6.33 -6.02
N GLY A 158 5.38 6.66 -4.99
CA GLY A 158 4.58 7.88 -4.91
C GLY A 158 5.46 9.12 -4.77
N ASP A 159 6.40 9.04 -3.81
CA ASP A 159 7.34 10.08 -3.37
C ASP A 159 6.68 11.14 -2.47
N ALA A 160 6.24 12.27 -3.00
CA ALA A 160 5.75 13.36 -2.15
C ALA A 160 4.33 13.75 -2.51
N GLY A 161 3.38 13.44 -1.64
CA GLY A 161 2.04 13.99 -1.71
C GLY A 161 0.97 13.07 -1.16
N SER A 162 0.02 12.64 -1.95
CA SER A 162 -1.05 11.76 -1.46
C SER A 162 -1.51 10.96 -2.65
N ASP A 163 -0.88 9.82 -2.80
CA ASP A 163 -0.78 9.11 -4.05
C ASP A 163 -1.68 7.88 -4.05
N LEU A 164 -2.05 7.44 -5.24
CA LEU A 164 -2.73 6.18 -5.45
C LEU A 164 -1.80 5.27 -6.24
N LEU A 165 -1.35 4.19 -5.62
CA LEU A 165 -0.51 3.16 -6.24
C LEU A 165 -1.31 1.87 -6.35
N ASN A 166 -1.27 1.26 -7.53
CA ASN A 166 -1.88 -0.04 -7.79
C ASN A 166 -0.88 -0.90 -8.56
N GLY A 167 -0.39 -1.97 -7.95
CA GLY A 167 0.57 -2.91 -8.53
C GLY A 167 -0.06 -3.66 -9.70
N GLY A 168 -1.11 -4.42 -9.40
CA GLY A 168 -1.88 -5.15 -10.40
C GLY A 168 -1.56 -6.64 -10.33
N ALA A 169 -1.15 -7.25 -11.44
CA ALA A 169 -0.89 -8.67 -11.48
C ALA A 169 0.60 -9.00 -11.47
N GLY A 170 1.09 -9.65 -10.42
CA GLY A 170 2.47 -10.05 -10.25
C GLY A 170 2.97 -9.64 -8.88
N ASN A 171 4.18 -10.04 -8.53
CA ASN A 171 4.77 -9.68 -7.24
C ASN A 171 5.38 -8.29 -7.34
N ASP A 172 4.74 -7.32 -6.72
CA ASP A 172 5.01 -5.89 -6.84
C ASP A 172 5.67 -5.31 -5.60
N ILE A 173 6.32 -4.15 -5.76
CA ILE A 173 6.89 -3.38 -4.66
C ILE A 173 6.36 -1.95 -4.77
N LEU A 174 5.64 -1.50 -3.75
CA LEU A 174 4.97 -0.19 -3.72
C LEU A 174 5.47 0.63 -2.51
N HIS A 175 5.95 1.85 -2.76
CA HIS A 175 6.35 2.82 -1.74
C HIS A 175 5.50 4.09 -1.84
N GLY A 176 4.77 4.44 -0.76
CA GLY A 176 4.00 5.69 -0.66
C GLY A 176 4.88 6.92 -0.42
N TRP A 177 5.87 6.74 0.45
CA TRP A 177 6.83 7.72 0.96
C TRP A 177 6.24 8.78 1.89
N THR A 178 5.75 9.91 1.38
CA THR A 178 5.31 11.01 2.24
C THR A 178 3.92 11.49 1.91
N GLY A 179 3.11 11.61 2.96
CA GLY A 179 1.74 12.05 2.96
C GLY A 179 0.79 10.86 3.02
N ASN A 180 -0.51 11.08 2.79
CA ASN A 180 -1.51 10.03 3.05
C ASN A 180 -1.83 9.28 1.76
N ASP A 181 -1.27 8.09 1.64
CA ASP A 181 -1.25 7.30 0.41
C ASP A 181 -2.28 6.16 0.44
N VAL A 182 -2.63 5.68 -0.75
CA VAL A 182 -3.45 4.48 -0.92
C VAL A 182 -2.74 3.50 -1.82
N LEU A 183 -2.40 2.33 -1.28
CA LEU A 183 -1.65 1.28 -1.95
C LEU A 183 -2.53 0.04 -2.12
N TYR A 184 -2.52 -0.54 -3.32
CA TYR A 184 -3.17 -1.81 -3.66
C TYR A 184 -2.14 -2.73 -4.33
N GLY A 185 -1.84 -3.89 -3.73
CA GLY A 185 -1.00 -4.93 -4.36
C GLY A 185 -1.75 -5.63 -5.49
N GLU A 186 -3.00 -6.02 -5.20
CA GLU A 186 -3.96 -6.72 -6.06
C GLU A 186 -3.74 -8.24 -6.14
N THR A 187 -2.94 -8.77 -7.07
CA THR A 187 -2.71 -10.23 -7.14
C THR A 187 -1.23 -10.52 -7.26
N GLY A 188 -0.70 -11.37 -6.40
CA GLY A 188 0.74 -11.58 -6.30
C GLY A 188 1.14 -11.66 -4.84
N ASN A 189 2.43 -11.87 -4.60
CA ASN A 189 2.99 -11.71 -3.26
C ASN A 189 3.74 -10.38 -3.28
N ASP A 190 3.18 -9.38 -2.63
CA ASP A 190 3.54 -7.99 -2.77
C ASP A 190 4.22 -7.44 -1.50
N ASP A 191 5.16 -6.50 -1.69
CA ASP A 191 5.77 -5.73 -0.60
C ASP A 191 5.23 -4.28 -0.65
N LEU A 192 4.47 -3.86 0.36
CA LEU A 192 3.79 -2.57 0.41
C LEU A 192 4.27 -1.75 1.61
N PHE A 193 4.73 -0.53 1.34
CA PHE A 193 5.31 0.38 2.31
C PHE A 193 4.52 1.70 2.27
N GLY A 194 3.85 2.07 3.37
CA GLY A 194 3.12 3.35 3.51
C GLY A 194 4.06 4.52 3.80
N GLU A 195 5.01 4.29 4.71
CA GLU A 195 6.02 5.23 5.15
C GLU A 195 5.44 6.36 6.02
N ALA A 196 5.62 7.63 5.66
CA ALA A 196 5.22 8.73 6.55
C ALA A 196 3.86 9.26 6.13
N GLY A 197 2.80 9.00 6.89
CA GLY A 197 1.47 9.23 6.35
C GLY A 197 0.33 8.98 7.30
N ASN A 198 -0.82 8.66 6.74
CA ASN A 198 -1.92 7.97 7.41
C ASN A 198 -2.53 7.17 6.27
N ASP A 199 -1.95 6.01 6.07
CA ASP A 199 -2.00 5.33 4.80
C ASP A 199 -3.07 4.25 4.80
N ARG A 200 -3.50 3.88 3.60
CA ARG A 200 -4.42 2.77 3.41
C ARG A 200 -3.76 1.76 2.48
N ILE A 201 -3.44 0.60 3.03
CA ILE A 201 -2.69 -0.45 2.34
C ILE A 201 -3.57 -1.69 2.23
N HIS A 202 -3.73 -2.21 1.02
CA HIS A 202 -4.49 -3.42 0.67
C HIS A 202 -3.52 -4.37 -0.02
N GLY A 203 -3.21 -5.51 0.59
CA GLY A 203 -2.35 -6.55 -0.01
C GLY A 203 -3.03 -7.10 -1.26
N GLY A 204 -4.19 -7.72 -1.06
CA GLY A 204 -5.01 -8.26 -2.13
C GLY A 204 -5.01 -9.78 -2.06
N ALA A 205 -4.63 -10.46 -3.14
CA ALA A 205 -4.60 -11.90 -3.18
C ALA A 205 -3.17 -12.43 -3.35
N GLY A 206 -2.72 -13.25 -2.41
CA GLY A 206 -1.39 -13.83 -2.33
C GLY A 206 -0.79 -13.54 -0.96
N ASP A 207 0.46 -13.94 -0.74
CA ASP A 207 1.09 -13.78 0.58
C ASP A 207 1.85 -12.45 0.62
N ASP A 208 1.25 -11.43 1.23
CA ASP A 208 1.73 -10.06 1.16
C ASP A 208 2.48 -9.62 2.43
N THR A 209 3.31 -8.59 2.29
CA THR A 209 3.99 -7.94 3.41
C THR A 209 3.68 -6.45 3.41
N LEU A 210 3.01 -5.98 4.46
CA LEU A 210 2.50 -4.63 4.60
C LEU A 210 3.17 -3.93 5.78
N LEU A 211 3.76 -2.75 5.54
CA LEU A 211 4.39 -1.92 6.55
C LEU A 211 3.76 -0.51 6.52
N GLY A 212 3.11 -0.11 7.60
CA GLY A 212 2.54 1.24 7.77
C GLY A 212 3.64 2.29 7.95
N TYR A 213 4.55 2.01 8.89
CA TYR A 213 5.63 2.86 9.40
C TYR A 213 5.19 3.96 10.35
N ALA A 214 4.84 5.15 9.88
CA ALA A 214 4.67 6.30 10.75
C ALA A 214 3.38 7.03 10.42
N GLY A 215 2.53 7.17 11.44
CA GLY A 215 1.20 7.73 11.30
C GLY A 215 0.14 6.66 11.44
N ARG A 216 -1.13 7.07 11.39
CA ARG A 216 -2.25 6.18 11.72
C ARG A 216 -2.72 5.46 10.49
N ASP A 217 -2.23 4.26 10.32
CA ASP A 217 -2.35 3.49 9.10
C ASP A 217 -3.47 2.47 9.18
N LYS A 218 -3.90 2.01 8.00
CA LYS A 218 -4.89 0.95 7.86
C LYS A 218 -4.37 -0.09 6.90
N LEU A 219 -3.96 -1.22 7.44
CA LEU A 219 -3.42 -2.35 6.72
C LEU A 219 -4.49 -3.45 6.63
N TYR A 220 -4.72 -3.93 5.43
CA TYR A 220 -5.62 -5.03 5.12
C TYR A 220 -4.83 -6.06 4.31
N GLY A 221 -4.58 -7.24 4.88
CA GLY A 221 -3.93 -8.34 4.14
C GLY A 221 -4.79 -8.82 2.98
N ASP A 222 -6.10 -8.92 3.23
CA ASP A 222 -7.14 -9.40 2.34
C ASP A 222 -7.15 -10.92 2.17
N ALA A 223 -6.45 -11.52 1.22
CA ALA A 223 -6.54 -12.95 0.94
C ALA A 223 -5.16 -13.60 0.79
N GLY A 224 -4.73 -14.36 1.79
CA GLY A 224 -3.45 -15.05 1.73
C GLY A 224 -2.88 -15.32 3.09
N THR A 225 -1.56 -15.50 3.16
CA THR A 225 -0.83 -15.53 4.43
C THR A 225 -0.05 -14.23 4.56
N ASP A 226 -0.67 -13.23 5.16
CA ASP A 226 -0.14 -11.86 5.14
C ASP A 226 0.67 -11.52 6.38
N ARG A 227 1.61 -10.59 6.24
CA ARG A 227 2.40 -10.03 7.34
C ARG A 227 2.13 -8.54 7.47
N LEU A 228 1.63 -8.11 8.63
CA LEU A 228 1.25 -6.74 8.90
C LEU A 228 2.13 -6.15 10.02
N PHE A 229 2.76 -5.02 9.72
CA PHE A 229 3.54 -4.22 10.66
C PHE A 229 2.95 -2.81 10.68
N GLY A 230 2.39 -2.39 11.83
CA GLY A 230 1.90 -1.03 12.00
C GLY A 230 3.04 -0.03 11.95
N ASP A 231 3.95 -0.12 12.92
CA ASP A 231 5.15 0.70 13.01
C ASP A 231 6.44 -0.12 12.79
N GLU A 232 7.55 0.51 12.41
CA GLU A 232 8.86 -0.16 12.23
C GLU A 232 9.73 -0.19 13.49
N ASN A 233 9.50 0.73 14.43
CA ASN A 233 10.28 0.87 15.63
C ASN A 233 9.55 1.68 16.72
N ASP A 234 10.16 1.71 17.90
CA ASP A 234 9.65 2.40 19.09
C ASP A 234 9.50 3.94 19.02
N GLN A 235 9.87 4.57 17.91
CA GLN A 235 9.86 6.01 17.72
C GLN A 235 8.72 6.40 16.79
N ASN A 236 7.83 7.27 17.28
CA ASN A 236 6.66 7.77 16.54
C ASN A 236 5.55 6.73 16.32
N VAL A 237 5.34 5.88 17.32
CA VAL A 237 4.29 4.86 17.33
C VAL A 237 2.88 5.48 17.26
N SER A 238 1.98 4.84 16.53
CA SER A 238 0.66 5.36 16.15
C SER A 238 -0.44 4.31 16.30
N ALA A 239 -1.65 4.77 16.63
CA ALA A 239 -2.83 3.90 16.62
C ALA A 239 -3.23 3.47 15.19
N ASP A 240 -2.92 2.22 14.87
CA ASP A 240 -3.15 1.59 13.57
C ASP A 240 -4.37 0.65 13.54
N ILE A 241 -4.76 0.26 12.33
CA ILE A 241 -5.77 -0.78 12.10
C ILE A 241 -5.14 -1.88 11.27
N LEU A 242 -5.03 -3.08 11.85
CA LEU A 242 -4.38 -4.24 11.25
C LEU A 242 -5.43 -5.36 11.09
N MET A 243 -5.82 -5.64 9.85
CA MET A 243 -6.86 -6.62 9.52
C MET A 243 -6.27 -7.69 8.60
N GLY A 244 -6.31 -8.96 9.03
CA GLY A 244 -5.75 -10.07 8.25
C GLY A 244 -6.56 -10.34 6.99
N GLY A 245 -7.84 -10.62 7.17
CA GLY A 245 -8.76 -10.97 6.10
C GLY A 245 -9.03 -12.46 6.07
N SER A 246 -8.69 -13.11 4.96
CA SER A 246 -8.92 -14.54 4.75
C SER A 246 -7.62 -15.26 4.51
N GLY A 247 -7.38 -16.32 5.26
CA GLY A 247 -6.17 -17.11 5.12
C GLY A 247 -5.53 -17.28 6.49
N VAL A 248 -4.23 -17.04 6.61
CA VAL A 248 -3.48 -17.25 7.85
C VAL A 248 -2.57 -16.06 8.07
N ASP A 249 -3.01 -15.10 8.86
CA ASP A 249 -2.38 -13.79 8.88
C ASP A 249 -1.52 -13.57 10.11
N TRP A 250 -0.52 -12.70 9.98
CA TRP A 250 0.44 -12.36 11.02
C TRP A 250 0.38 -10.87 11.32
N VAL A 251 0.23 -10.54 12.59
CA VAL A 251 0.58 -9.21 13.11
C VAL A 251 1.90 -9.31 13.86
N LEU A 252 2.83 -8.43 13.52
CA LEU A 252 4.19 -8.46 14.06
C LEU A 252 4.51 -7.13 14.75
N TYR A 253 4.84 -7.22 16.03
CA TYR A 253 5.37 -6.12 16.84
C TYR A 253 6.89 -6.25 17.05
N ASP A 254 7.59 -6.90 16.11
CA ASP A 254 9.04 -7.07 16.12
C ASP A 254 9.74 -5.75 16.43
N TYR A 255 10.79 -5.80 17.26
CA TYR A 255 11.61 -4.63 17.61
C TYR A 255 10.91 -3.54 18.43
N MET A 256 9.65 -3.74 18.83
CA MET A 256 8.93 -2.86 19.75
C MET A 256 9.30 -3.15 21.21
N LYS A 257 9.04 -2.17 22.09
CA LYS A 257 8.89 -2.42 23.53
C LYS A 257 7.63 -3.26 23.79
N SER A 258 7.38 -3.47 25.09
CA SER A 258 6.19 -4.13 25.63
C SER A 258 4.88 -3.71 24.95
N VAL A 259 4.11 -4.70 24.52
CA VAL A 259 2.78 -4.57 23.92
C VAL A 259 1.71 -5.34 24.69
N ARG A 260 0.46 -4.93 24.51
CA ARG A 260 -0.73 -5.73 24.83
C ARG A 260 -1.52 -5.89 23.55
N VAL A 261 -1.82 -7.12 23.16
CA VAL A 261 -2.57 -7.41 21.93
C VAL A 261 -3.60 -8.49 22.22
N ASP A 262 -4.83 -8.27 21.75
CA ASP A 262 -5.97 -9.16 21.86
C ASP A 262 -6.60 -9.34 20.48
N LEU A 263 -6.65 -10.58 19.97
CA LEU A 263 -7.19 -10.89 18.64
C LEU A 263 -8.74 -10.92 18.65
N ASP A 264 -9.38 -9.94 19.28
CA ASP A 264 -10.84 -9.84 19.46
C ASP A 264 -11.51 -8.83 18.51
N GLY A 265 -10.71 -8.06 17.75
CA GLY A 265 -11.22 -7.04 16.82
C GLY A 265 -11.76 -5.79 17.51
N GLN A 266 -11.54 -5.63 18.82
CA GLN A 266 -11.94 -4.43 19.54
C GLN A 266 -11.07 -3.25 19.10
N SER A 267 -11.70 -2.07 19.06
CA SER A 267 -11.04 -0.89 18.53
C SER A 267 -10.29 -0.12 19.61
N GLY A 268 -8.98 0.00 19.43
CA GLY A 268 -8.15 0.98 20.12
C GLY A 268 -7.59 0.52 21.45
N ASP A 269 -7.47 -0.79 21.67
CA ASP A 269 -6.99 -1.39 22.90
C ASP A 269 -5.73 -2.27 22.73
N ASP A 270 -5.22 -2.37 21.51
CA ASP A 270 -4.00 -3.12 21.19
C ASP A 270 -2.75 -2.23 21.10
N GLY A 271 -1.61 -2.88 20.90
CA GLY A 271 -0.30 -2.25 20.70
C GLY A 271 0.35 -1.81 22.00
N ARG A 272 1.12 -0.73 21.96
CA ARG A 272 1.85 -0.22 23.11
C ARG A 272 0.92 0.47 24.11
N PRO A 273 1.32 0.56 25.40
CA PRO A 273 0.52 1.27 26.39
C PRO A 273 0.20 2.72 26.00
N GLY A 274 -1.07 2.98 25.70
CA GLY A 274 -1.59 4.31 25.34
C GLY A 274 -1.52 4.68 23.86
N GLU A 275 -1.05 3.77 23.01
CA GLU A 275 -1.13 3.85 21.54
C GLU A 275 -2.56 3.62 21.08
N GLY A 276 -3.06 2.40 21.23
CA GLY A 276 -4.42 2.00 20.90
C GLY A 276 -4.58 1.58 19.45
N ASP A 277 -3.89 0.53 19.06
CA ASP A 277 -4.11 -0.18 17.80
C ASP A 277 -5.46 -0.90 17.82
N THR A 278 -5.87 -1.37 16.64
CA THR A 278 -6.99 -2.28 16.44
C THR A 278 -6.49 -3.48 15.64
N VAL A 279 -6.34 -4.63 16.29
CA VAL A 279 -5.98 -5.88 15.64
C VAL A 279 -7.24 -6.71 15.38
N GLY A 280 -7.43 -7.14 14.14
CA GLY A 280 -8.62 -7.86 13.72
C GLY A 280 -8.77 -9.24 14.37
N ALA A 281 -10.02 -9.63 14.62
CA ALA A 281 -10.36 -11.00 15.05
C ALA A 281 -10.19 -12.06 13.95
N ASP A 282 -9.86 -11.61 12.74
CA ASP A 282 -9.52 -12.38 11.55
C ASP A 282 -8.00 -12.58 11.39
N VAL A 283 -7.22 -12.30 12.43
CA VAL A 283 -5.79 -12.62 12.50
C VAL A 283 -5.61 -13.92 13.28
N GLU A 284 -4.74 -14.81 12.80
CA GLU A 284 -4.44 -16.08 13.45
C GLU A 284 -3.13 -16.05 14.23
N ASN A 285 -2.13 -15.27 13.81
CA ASN A 285 -0.79 -15.34 14.36
C ASN A 285 -0.28 -14.00 14.85
N LEU A 286 0.51 -14.04 15.91
CA LEU A 286 0.96 -12.85 16.61
C LEU A 286 2.41 -13.01 17.08
N TYR A 287 3.21 -12.00 16.78
CA TYR A 287 4.58 -11.89 17.26
C TYR A 287 4.72 -10.67 18.17
N GLY A 288 5.18 -10.89 19.40
CA GLY A 288 5.40 -9.88 20.43
C GLY A 288 6.57 -8.95 20.16
N GLY A 289 6.79 -8.00 21.07
CA GLY A 289 7.96 -7.13 21.07
C GLY A 289 9.11 -7.71 21.91
N PHE A 290 10.13 -6.90 22.19
CA PHE A 290 11.24 -7.24 23.09
C PHE A 290 10.99 -6.83 24.55
N GLY A 291 9.72 -6.62 24.92
CA GLY A 291 9.30 -6.21 26.25
C GLY A 291 8.62 -7.35 26.99
N ASN A 292 8.03 -7.04 28.15
CA ASN A 292 7.13 -8.01 28.78
C ASN A 292 5.74 -7.84 28.18
N ASP A 293 5.33 -8.78 27.36
CA ASP A 293 4.12 -8.66 26.56
C ASP A 293 2.92 -9.34 27.20
N VAL A 294 1.74 -8.90 26.76
CA VAL A 294 0.50 -9.65 27.00
C VAL A 294 -0.17 -9.91 25.66
N LEU A 295 -0.11 -11.16 25.23
CA LEU A 295 -0.58 -11.61 23.93
C LEU A 295 -1.77 -12.55 24.13
N ILE A 296 -2.89 -12.25 23.49
CA ILE A 296 -4.15 -12.97 23.67
C ILE A 296 -4.65 -13.38 22.28
N GLY A 297 -4.75 -14.68 22.05
CA GLY A 297 -5.35 -15.29 20.87
C GLY A 297 -6.87 -15.16 20.86
N ASN A 298 -7.54 -16.02 20.09
CA ASN A 298 -8.99 -16.02 19.97
C ASN A 298 -9.57 -17.43 20.07
N ALA A 299 -10.66 -17.73 19.37
CA ALA A 299 -11.31 -19.04 19.42
C ALA A 299 -10.86 -19.98 18.27
N SER A 300 -9.94 -19.52 17.43
CA SER A 300 -9.31 -20.25 16.34
C SER A 300 -7.95 -20.80 16.78
N SER A 301 -7.35 -21.69 15.98
CA SER A 301 -5.95 -22.07 16.19
C SER A 301 -5.03 -20.87 15.98
N ASN A 302 -4.26 -20.51 16.99
CA ASN A 302 -3.30 -19.41 16.94
C ASN A 302 -1.84 -19.87 17.05
N TYR A 303 -0.94 -19.18 16.34
CA TYR A 303 0.50 -19.23 16.61
C TYR A 303 0.91 -17.93 17.30
N ILE A 304 1.40 -18.00 18.54
CA ILE A 304 1.77 -16.81 19.31
C ILE A 304 3.18 -16.94 19.87
N HIS A 305 4.00 -15.93 19.63
CA HIS A 305 5.40 -15.90 20.05
C HIS A 305 5.70 -14.63 20.85
N GLY A 306 6.16 -14.76 22.10
CA GLY A 306 6.50 -13.66 23.01
C GLY A 306 7.88 -13.00 22.82
N ASP A 307 8.78 -13.61 22.04
CA ASP A 307 10.17 -13.18 21.81
C ASP A 307 11.02 -13.04 23.10
N VAL A 308 11.44 -11.82 23.47
CA VAL A 308 12.31 -11.54 24.61
C VAL A 308 11.50 -10.76 25.62
N GLY A 309 11.39 -11.26 26.84
CA GLY A 309 10.46 -10.65 27.77
C GLY A 309 10.26 -11.42 29.04
N ASN A 310 9.08 -11.26 29.62
CA ASN A 310 8.53 -12.13 30.65
C ASN A 310 7.05 -12.11 30.33
N ASP A 311 6.67 -12.95 29.41
CA ASP A 311 5.48 -12.73 28.61
C ASP A 311 4.30 -13.47 29.19
N ILE A 312 3.10 -12.97 28.90
CA ILE A 312 1.87 -13.62 29.26
C ILE A 312 1.10 -13.90 27.98
N ILE A 313 0.98 -15.17 27.63
CA ILE A 313 0.37 -15.63 26.39
C ILE A 313 -0.87 -16.46 26.72
N TYR A 314 -1.99 -16.12 26.11
CA TYR A 314 -3.26 -16.85 26.21
C TYR A 314 -3.68 -17.33 24.82
N GLY A 315 -3.81 -18.64 24.61
CA GLY A 315 -4.39 -19.22 23.39
C GLY A 315 -5.93 -19.11 23.36
N LEU A 316 -6.55 -19.28 24.53
CA LEU A 316 -8.00 -19.29 24.77
C LEU A 316 -8.70 -20.55 24.24
N GLY A 317 -9.06 -20.59 22.97
CA GLY A 317 -9.74 -21.74 22.40
C GLY A 317 -9.23 -22.01 21.00
N GLY A 318 -9.04 -23.27 20.64
CA GLY A 318 -8.36 -23.58 19.38
C GLY A 318 -7.47 -24.78 19.58
N ASN A 319 -6.57 -25.03 18.65
CA ASN A 319 -5.39 -25.84 18.94
C ASN A 319 -4.21 -24.91 18.69
N ASP A 320 -3.59 -24.44 19.76
CA ASP A 320 -2.69 -23.29 19.70
C ASP A 320 -1.23 -23.72 19.79
N GLU A 321 -0.33 -22.95 19.19
CA GLU A 321 1.12 -23.08 19.36
C GLU A 321 1.66 -21.82 20.03
N LEU A 322 2.06 -21.94 21.31
CA LEU A 322 2.45 -20.82 22.17
C LEU A 322 3.92 -20.94 22.55
N PHE A 323 4.71 -19.92 22.20
CA PHE A 323 6.16 -19.86 22.44
C PHE A 323 6.50 -18.68 23.34
N GLY A 324 6.97 -18.96 24.56
CA GLY A 324 7.46 -17.94 25.49
C GLY A 324 8.79 -17.32 25.05
N SER A 325 9.73 -18.17 24.62
CA SER A 325 11.10 -17.76 24.31
C SER A 325 11.81 -17.13 25.51
N THR A 326 12.65 -16.10 25.33
CA THR A 326 13.58 -15.71 26.41
C THR A 326 12.85 -14.98 27.52
N GLY A 327 12.81 -15.53 28.73
CA GLY A 327 12.11 -14.84 29.81
C GLY A 327 11.70 -15.65 31.02
N LYS A 328 10.61 -15.22 31.64
CA LYS A 328 9.85 -15.98 32.65
C LYS A 328 8.41 -15.89 32.25
N ASP A 329 8.01 -16.86 31.47
CA ASP A 329 6.81 -16.72 30.69
C ASP A 329 5.67 -17.46 31.34
N LYS A 330 4.46 -17.03 30.99
CA LYS A 330 3.22 -17.66 31.42
C LYS A 330 2.40 -17.95 30.18
N LEU A 331 2.36 -19.21 29.82
CA LEU A 331 1.64 -19.73 28.67
C LEU A 331 0.38 -20.43 29.16
N TYR A 332 -0.76 -20.03 28.63
CA TYR A 332 -2.07 -20.58 28.94
C TYR A 332 -2.73 -21.04 27.63
N GLY A 333 -2.78 -22.35 27.39
CA GLY A 333 -3.39 -22.93 26.19
C GLY A 333 -4.88 -22.63 26.14
N GLY A 334 -5.63 -23.21 27.07
CA GLY A 334 -7.06 -22.99 27.20
C GLY A 334 -7.84 -24.23 26.81
N THR A 335 -8.87 -24.11 25.97
CA THR A 335 -9.56 -25.28 25.44
C THR A 335 -8.95 -25.68 24.11
N GLY A 336 -8.49 -26.92 23.98
CA GLY A 336 -7.79 -27.29 22.76
C GLY A 336 -6.97 -28.54 22.92
N ASP A 337 -6.24 -28.88 21.87
CA ASP A 337 -5.01 -29.66 21.97
C ASP A 337 -3.84 -28.72 21.65
N ASP A 338 -3.25 -28.13 22.69
CA ASP A 338 -2.28 -27.05 22.56
C ASP A 338 -0.82 -27.54 22.64
N LEU A 339 0.08 -26.77 22.04
CA LEU A 339 1.53 -26.89 22.17
C LEU A 339 2.07 -25.65 22.89
N LEU A 340 2.65 -25.85 24.07
CA LEU A 340 3.26 -24.79 24.86
C LEU A 340 4.77 -25.06 24.98
N GLU A 341 5.58 -24.08 24.60
CA GLU A 341 7.05 -24.16 24.65
C GLU A 341 7.63 -22.96 25.41
N GLY A 342 8.27 -23.26 26.55
CA GLY A 342 9.14 -22.32 27.28
C GLY A 342 10.57 -22.33 26.71
N ASP A 343 11.55 -21.73 27.40
CA ASP A 343 12.94 -21.69 26.95
C ASP A 343 13.97 -22.42 27.84
N GLU A 344 15.21 -22.54 27.32
CA GLU A 344 16.32 -23.22 27.99
C GLU A 344 17.26 -22.29 28.77
N GLU A 345 17.01 -20.97 28.84
CA GLU A 345 18.03 -20.06 29.37
C GLU A 345 18.11 -20.06 30.93
N PRO A 346 19.33 -20.08 31.50
CA PRO A 346 19.52 -20.16 32.95
C PRO A 346 19.09 -18.86 33.65
N GLY A 347 17.89 -18.86 34.23
CA GLY A 347 17.40 -17.77 35.08
C GLY A 347 15.89 -17.56 35.04
N GLY A 348 15.23 -18.15 34.04
CA GLY A 348 13.78 -18.25 33.90
C GLY A 348 13.20 -19.44 34.66
N SER A 349 11.91 -19.40 35.01
CA SER A 349 11.15 -20.61 35.35
C SER A 349 9.75 -20.33 34.86
N ASP A 350 9.41 -20.99 33.77
CA ASP A 350 8.19 -20.72 33.04
C ASP A 350 7.01 -21.38 33.72
N ARG A 351 5.82 -20.88 33.41
CA ARG A 351 4.56 -21.54 33.73
C ARG A 351 3.88 -21.92 32.43
N LEU A 352 3.68 -23.21 32.24
CA LEU A 352 2.93 -23.79 31.13
C LEU A 352 1.64 -24.39 31.69
N ASP A 353 0.51 -23.86 31.27
CA ASP A 353 -0.82 -24.27 31.71
C ASP A 353 -1.66 -24.65 30.48
N GLY A 354 -1.74 -25.94 30.15
CA GLY A 354 -2.48 -26.41 28.97
C GLY A 354 -3.98 -26.12 29.07
N GLY A 355 -4.54 -26.21 30.28
CA GLY A 355 -5.93 -25.82 30.55
C GLY A 355 -6.91 -27.00 30.54
N PRO A 356 -8.21 -26.77 30.29
CA PRO A 356 -9.23 -27.80 30.26
C PRO A 356 -9.14 -28.75 29.05
N ASN A 357 -9.12 -30.04 29.38
CA ASN A 357 -8.68 -31.15 28.54
C ASN A 357 -9.57 -31.47 27.31
N SER A 358 -8.91 -31.71 26.19
CA SER A 358 -9.36 -32.54 25.05
C SER A 358 -8.86 -34.00 25.17
N PRO A 359 -9.46 -35.00 24.48
CA PRO A 359 -9.00 -36.39 24.50
C PRO A 359 -7.59 -36.63 23.94
N ALA A 360 -7.04 -35.75 23.08
CA ALA A 360 -5.67 -35.88 22.61
C ALA A 360 -4.67 -35.23 23.57
N GLY A 361 -5.06 -34.14 24.24
CA GLY A 361 -4.39 -33.52 25.38
C GLY A 361 -3.18 -32.64 25.00
N ASP A 362 -2.83 -31.72 25.88
CA ASP A 362 -1.87 -30.66 25.66
C ASP A 362 -0.43 -31.15 25.78
N THR A 363 0.46 -30.58 24.96
CA THR A 363 1.90 -30.84 24.98
C THR A 363 2.61 -29.65 25.57
N CYS A 364 3.23 -29.83 26.75
CA CYS A 364 3.98 -28.76 27.41
C CYS A 364 5.47 -29.11 27.45
N ASN A 365 6.23 -28.51 26.55
CA ASN A 365 7.68 -28.60 26.48
C ASN A 365 8.29 -27.68 27.56
N ALA A 366 8.38 -28.23 28.77
CA ALA A 366 8.91 -27.52 29.93
C ALA A 366 10.29 -28.06 30.35
N TYR A 367 11.14 -27.17 30.84
CA TYR A 367 12.50 -27.41 31.29
C TYR A 367 12.59 -27.54 32.82
N ALA A 368 13.83 -27.75 33.30
CA ALA A 368 14.09 -28.00 34.70
C ALA A 368 13.95 -26.72 35.55
N GLY A 369 12.82 -26.57 36.23
CA GLY A 369 12.50 -25.39 37.04
C GLY A 369 11.08 -24.89 36.80
N ASP A 370 10.54 -25.24 35.64
CA ASP A 370 9.24 -24.79 35.17
C ASP A 370 8.08 -25.48 35.89
N VAL A 371 6.93 -24.80 35.85
CA VAL A 371 5.67 -25.26 36.41
C VAL A 371 4.76 -25.69 35.27
N ARG A 372 4.41 -26.97 35.24
CA ARG A 372 3.38 -27.54 34.35
C ARG A 372 2.06 -27.72 35.08
N VAL A 373 0.98 -27.30 34.45
CA VAL A 373 -0.40 -27.49 34.92
C VAL A 373 -1.26 -27.92 33.73
N GLY A 374 -2.09 -28.95 33.91
CA GLY A 374 -2.98 -29.41 32.82
C GLY A 374 -2.24 -29.77 31.53
N CYS A 375 -1.15 -30.53 31.62
CA CYS A 375 -0.39 -31.00 30.46
C CYS A 375 -0.46 -32.53 30.42
N GLU A 376 -1.04 -33.10 29.38
CA GLU A 376 -1.34 -34.54 29.29
C GLU A 376 -0.25 -35.36 28.60
N LYS A 377 0.48 -34.75 27.66
CA LYS A 377 1.60 -35.36 26.94
C LYS A 377 2.94 -34.91 27.53
#